data_AF-A0A2T2VCT5-F1
#
_entry.id   AF-A0A2T2VCT5-F1
#
_cell.length_a   1.000
_cell.length_b   1.000
_cell.length_c   1.000
_cell.angle_alpha   90.00
_cell.angle_beta   90.00
_cell.angle_gamma   90.00
#
_symmetry.space_group_name_H-M   'P 1'
#
loop_
_entity.id
_entity.type
_entity.pdbx_description
1 polymer ?
#
loop_
_entity_poly.entity_id
_entity_poly.type
_entity_poly.pdbx_seq_one_letter_code
_entity_poly.pdbx_strand_id
1 'polypeptide(L)'
;MTYRSISQNMTLVLTVLVMITGVATLQSCKDKEGCTDPNAINYDSDAEEDDGSCKYENSFASDTLESNIESAMTLSSNTYICGRIQVNAGLTIEEGVTLSLCSGAEIRVNKGSYLQASGTSAKPITIQGEVDTKGFWKVIEINSNNPKNVLENVQLSNGGGDSFWNNAMVFVNNNNNAQLKVTNTTFSQSKGYGLYAQDGTELNNFSNNTFSNNGKEGLRITADLIDFLDTETTYNNNNDKPYILVNDNGSIEKNQTWRNTSSPYLIKGDVDVNAQVTVQAGTNVRMGSGSEIHVNQGAAFNAEGTSSDKITFKGKTETGGFWRVIEINSNNPENVFRNVEFHHGGSDDFWDHSTIYVNDNNNGSLDMKNSTIRQSGGWGMYVQSNANVTPSDSTSMVSQNTFTNNGALNAA
;
A
#
# COMPACT_ATOMS: atom_id res chain seq x y z
N MET A 1 -64.35 -63.22 37.57
CA MET A 1 -65.13 -62.44 38.55
C MET A 1 -64.84 -60.98 38.26
N THR A 2 -65.73 -60.11 37.82
CA THR A 2 -67.20 -60.10 37.70
C THR A 2 -67.46 -58.63 37.23
N TYR A 3 -68.16 -58.24 36.17
CA TYR A 3 -69.51 -58.55 35.70
C TYR A 3 -69.64 -57.93 34.29
N ARG A 4 -70.36 -58.63 33.40
CA ARG A 4 -71.39 -58.15 32.46
C ARG A 4 -71.09 -57.03 31.44
N SER A 5 -71.75 -56.95 30.29
CA SER A 5 -72.54 -57.84 29.43
C SER A 5 -73.20 -56.92 28.40
N ILE A 6 -73.23 -57.35 27.13
CA ILE A 6 -74.46 -57.51 26.32
C ILE A 6 -75.28 -56.22 26.11
N SER A 7 -75.20 -55.57 24.95
CA SER A 7 -75.91 -55.87 23.69
C SER A 7 -77.22 -55.10 23.53
N GLN A 8 -77.53 -54.83 22.26
CA GLN A 8 -78.87 -54.67 21.66
C GLN A 8 -79.55 -53.32 21.92
N ASN A 9 -79.67 -52.50 20.86
CA ASN A 9 -80.78 -52.50 19.90
C ASN A 9 -82.13 -52.31 20.59
N MET A 10 -82.71 -51.10 20.51
CA MET A 10 -84.12 -50.96 20.10
C MET A 10 -84.55 -49.50 19.86
N THR A 11 -85.11 -49.33 18.68
CA THR A 11 -85.87 -48.23 18.06
C THR A 11 -87.03 -47.70 18.92
N LEU A 12 -87.25 -46.37 19.02
CA LEU A 12 -88.59 -45.72 18.93
C LEU A 12 -88.59 -44.15 18.92
N VAL A 13 -88.82 -43.57 17.74
CA VAL A 13 -89.83 -42.55 17.33
C VAL A 13 -90.11 -41.26 18.16
N LEU A 14 -89.95 -40.12 17.44
CA LEU A 14 -90.60 -38.78 17.48
C LEU A 14 -90.47 -37.85 18.70
N THR A 15 -89.83 -36.68 18.52
CA THR A 15 -90.51 -35.35 18.42
C THR A 15 -89.49 -34.22 18.17
N VAL A 16 -89.92 -33.20 17.42
CA VAL A 16 -89.13 -32.09 16.85
C VAL A 16 -88.84 -31.01 17.90
N LEU A 17 -87.59 -30.55 18.01
CA LEU A 17 -87.25 -29.20 18.48
C LEU A 17 -86.00 -28.68 17.75
N VAL A 18 -86.10 -27.46 17.26
CA VAL A 18 -85.12 -26.70 16.46
C VAL A 18 -83.86 -26.40 17.27
N MET A 19 -82.67 -26.56 16.68
CA MET A 19 -81.49 -25.69 16.87
C MET A 19 -80.49 -25.94 15.73
N ILE A 20 -80.28 -24.89 14.96
CA ILE A 20 -79.34 -24.77 13.84
C ILE A 20 -77.92 -25.01 14.34
N THR A 21 -77.19 -25.94 13.74
CA THR A 21 -75.72 -25.88 13.72
C THR A 21 -75.25 -26.20 12.32
N GLY A 22 -74.55 -25.21 11.77
CA GLY A 22 -74.16 -25.14 10.38
C GLY A 22 -73.23 -26.27 9.97
N VAL A 23 -73.41 -26.68 8.72
CA VAL A 23 -72.38 -27.35 7.93
C VAL A 23 -71.19 -26.39 7.87
N ALA A 24 -70.16 -26.64 8.68
CA ALA A 24 -68.87 -26.02 8.49
C ALA A 24 -68.26 -26.63 7.23
N THR A 25 -68.50 -25.98 6.09
CA THR A 25 -67.58 -26.08 4.97
C THR A 25 -66.23 -25.63 5.51
N LEU A 26 -65.26 -26.55 5.62
CA LEU A 26 -63.86 -26.18 5.64
C LEU A 26 -63.56 -25.63 4.25
N GLN A 27 -63.98 -24.38 4.04
CA GLN A 27 -63.41 -23.54 3.01
C GLN A 27 -61.93 -23.49 3.40
N SER A 28 -61.08 -24.15 2.63
CA SER A 28 -59.67 -23.78 2.60
C SER A 28 -59.68 -22.27 2.38
N CYS A 29 -59.38 -21.49 3.43
CA CYS A 29 -58.91 -20.13 3.21
C CYS A 29 -57.70 -20.33 2.30
N LYS A 30 -57.86 -19.91 1.05
CA LYS A 30 -56.73 -19.83 0.16
C LYS A 30 -56.15 -18.49 0.52
N ASP A 31 -55.20 -18.50 1.45
CA ASP A 31 -54.53 -17.30 1.91
C ASP A 31 -54.07 -16.54 0.66
N LYS A 32 -54.34 -15.23 0.63
CA LYS A 32 -54.02 -14.44 -0.56
C LYS A 32 -52.50 -14.34 -0.60
N GLU A 33 -51.91 -15.05 -1.55
CA GLU A 33 -50.47 -15.05 -1.81
C GLU A 33 -50.07 -13.77 -2.57
N GLY A 34 -49.01 -13.11 -2.12
CA GLY A 34 -48.45 -11.89 -2.73
C GLY A 34 -47.32 -11.31 -1.87
N CYS A 35 -46.63 -10.28 -2.34
CA CYS A 35 -45.53 -9.69 -1.55
C CYS A 35 -46.04 -9.02 -0.27
N THR A 36 -45.59 -9.50 0.90
CA THR A 36 -46.00 -8.95 2.22
C THR A 36 -45.05 -7.88 2.78
N ASP A 37 -43.96 -7.51 2.08
CA ASP A 37 -43.01 -6.48 2.55
C ASP A 37 -43.48 -5.06 2.16
N PRO A 38 -43.81 -4.17 3.11
CA PRO A 38 -44.26 -2.80 2.83
C PRO A 38 -43.21 -1.90 2.17
N ASN A 39 -41.94 -2.32 2.10
CA ASN A 39 -40.87 -1.61 1.40
C ASN A 39 -40.70 -2.07 -0.07
N ALA A 40 -41.45 -3.07 -0.52
CA ALA A 40 -41.43 -3.56 -1.89
C ALA A 40 -42.32 -2.71 -2.82
N ILE A 41 -41.92 -2.54 -4.09
CA ILE A 41 -42.73 -1.84 -5.11
C ILE A 41 -44.00 -2.58 -5.51
N ASN A 42 -44.01 -3.89 -5.34
CA ASN A 42 -45.18 -4.73 -5.60
C ASN A 42 -45.75 -5.28 -4.29
N TYR A 43 -45.57 -4.57 -3.18
CA TYR A 43 -46.27 -4.84 -1.93
C TYR A 43 -47.77 -4.98 -2.18
N ASP A 44 -48.34 -6.11 -1.77
CA ASP A 44 -49.78 -6.36 -1.79
C ASP A 44 -50.29 -6.34 -0.35
N SER A 45 -51.02 -5.28 0.00
CA SER A 45 -51.56 -5.09 1.35
C SER A 45 -52.62 -6.12 1.75
N ASP A 46 -53.16 -6.86 0.77
CA ASP A 46 -54.13 -7.91 1.03
C ASP A 46 -53.45 -9.29 1.08
N ALA A 47 -52.14 -9.39 0.85
CA ALA A 47 -51.43 -10.65 0.94
C ALA A 47 -51.29 -11.09 2.41
N GLU A 48 -51.72 -12.32 2.68
CA GLU A 48 -51.65 -12.96 4.01
C GLU A 48 -50.41 -13.88 4.11
N GLU A 49 -49.88 -14.36 2.97
CA GLU A 49 -48.64 -15.12 2.87
C GLU A 49 -47.74 -14.58 1.74
N ASP A 50 -46.42 -14.53 2.00
CA ASP A 50 -45.43 -14.10 1.01
C ASP A 50 -45.22 -15.18 -0.06
N ASP A 51 -45.51 -14.83 -1.31
CA ASP A 51 -45.32 -15.71 -2.48
C ASP A 51 -43.89 -15.63 -3.06
N GLY A 52 -43.02 -14.84 -2.42
CA GLY A 52 -41.64 -14.61 -2.85
C GLY A 52 -41.53 -13.68 -4.06
N SER A 53 -42.61 -13.00 -4.45
CA SER A 53 -42.61 -12.10 -5.61
C SER A 53 -42.09 -10.69 -5.31
N CYS A 54 -41.74 -10.36 -4.07
CA CYS A 54 -41.29 -9.02 -3.67
C CYS A 54 -40.18 -8.45 -4.57
N LYS A 55 -40.43 -7.26 -5.09
CA LYS A 55 -39.54 -6.43 -5.90
C LYS A 55 -39.28 -5.17 -5.09
N TYR A 56 -38.06 -4.66 -5.09
CA TYR A 56 -37.70 -3.44 -4.37
C TYR A 56 -37.23 -2.38 -5.37
N GLU A 57 -37.53 -1.09 -5.12
CA GLU A 57 -36.79 -0.02 -5.82
C GLU A 57 -35.34 -0.14 -5.36
N ASN A 58 -34.46 -0.45 -6.30
CA ASN A 58 -33.13 -1.01 -6.12
C ASN A 58 -33.07 -2.55 -6.17
N SER A 59 -33.52 -3.14 -7.28
CA SER A 59 -32.58 -4.03 -7.95
C SER A 59 -31.34 -3.19 -8.27
N PHE A 60 -30.36 -3.14 -7.36
CA PHE A 60 -28.99 -2.91 -7.78
C PHE A 60 -28.68 -4.10 -8.70
N ALA A 61 -29.01 -3.96 -9.98
CA ALA A 61 -28.26 -4.67 -11.00
C ALA A 61 -26.84 -4.18 -10.77
N SER A 62 -26.10 -4.93 -9.96
CA SER A 62 -24.67 -4.75 -9.95
C SER A 62 -24.26 -5.11 -11.36
N ASP A 63 -23.98 -4.07 -12.16
CA ASP A 63 -23.59 -4.24 -13.54
C ASP A 63 -22.31 -5.06 -13.51
N THR A 64 -22.24 -6.13 -14.29
CA THR A 64 -21.00 -6.91 -14.39
C THR A 64 -20.23 -6.39 -15.59
N LEU A 65 -19.04 -5.86 -15.34
CA LEU A 65 -18.10 -5.48 -16.38
C LEU A 65 -17.26 -6.71 -16.74
N GLU A 66 -17.56 -7.30 -17.90
CA GLU A 66 -16.95 -8.55 -18.39
C GLU A 66 -16.07 -8.36 -19.64
N SER A 67 -16.01 -7.15 -20.20
CA SER A 67 -15.29 -6.86 -21.44
C SER A 67 -14.30 -5.71 -21.29
N ASN A 68 -13.26 -5.71 -22.14
CA ASN A 68 -12.31 -4.60 -22.22
C ASN A 68 -13.02 -3.27 -22.55
N ILE A 69 -12.43 -2.17 -22.09
CA ILE A 69 -12.92 -0.81 -22.30
C ILE A 69 -12.21 -0.21 -23.51
N GLU A 70 -12.83 -0.35 -24.68
CA GLU A 70 -12.33 0.15 -25.96
C GLU A 70 -12.76 1.60 -26.26
N SER A 71 -13.76 2.11 -25.54
CA SER A 71 -14.23 3.50 -25.60
C SER A 71 -14.38 4.05 -24.19
N ALA A 72 -14.10 5.35 -24.00
CA ALA A 72 -14.17 5.96 -22.69
C ALA A 72 -15.58 5.78 -22.08
N MET A 73 -15.64 5.36 -20.82
CA MET A 73 -16.89 5.12 -20.11
C MET A 73 -16.82 5.59 -18.66
N THR A 74 -18.00 5.74 -18.06
CA THR A 74 -18.19 6.12 -16.66
C THR A 74 -19.02 5.06 -15.95
N LEU A 75 -18.57 4.61 -14.77
CA LEU A 75 -19.35 3.80 -13.85
C LEU A 75 -20.02 4.72 -12.83
N SER A 76 -21.35 4.72 -12.82
CA SER A 76 -22.21 5.50 -11.90
C SER A 76 -23.01 4.63 -10.92
N SER A 77 -22.87 3.31 -11.02
CA SER A 77 -23.53 2.29 -10.20
C SER A 77 -22.50 1.31 -9.65
N ASN A 78 -22.86 0.64 -8.55
CA ASN A 78 -22.06 -0.48 -8.04
C ASN A 78 -21.89 -1.55 -9.13
N THR A 79 -20.67 -2.06 -9.28
CA THR A 79 -20.28 -2.88 -10.44
C THR A 79 -19.45 -4.08 -9.98
N TYR A 80 -19.75 -5.27 -10.50
CA TYR A 80 -18.88 -6.43 -10.40
C TYR A 80 -17.84 -6.43 -11.51
N ILE A 81 -16.59 -6.76 -11.19
CA ILE A 81 -15.54 -6.99 -12.18
C ILE A 81 -15.06 -8.41 -12.03
N CYS A 82 -15.41 -9.25 -13.01
CA CYS A 82 -14.95 -10.64 -13.08
C CYS A 82 -13.95 -10.80 -14.23
N GLY A 83 -12.87 -11.53 -13.96
CA GLY A 83 -11.83 -11.78 -14.97
C GLY A 83 -10.92 -10.58 -15.22
N ARG A 84 -10.35 -10.52 -16.44
CA ARG A 84 -9.34 -9.51 -16.80
C ARG A 84 -9.97 -8.42 -17.65
N ILE A 85 -9.95 -7.19 -17.16
CA ILE A 85 -10.40 -6.01 -17.88
C ILE A 85 -9.18 -5.19 -18.31
N GLN A 86 -9.04 -5.01 -19.62
CA GLN A 86 -8.10 -4.04 -20.18
C GLN A 86 -8.81 -2.72 -20.43
N VAL A 87 -8.24 -1.64 -19.91
CA VAL A 87 -8.65 -0.28 -20.23
C VAL A 87 -7.78 0.20 -21.38
N ASN A 88 -8.38 0.41 -22.55
CA ASN A 88 -7.72 0.87 -23.78
C ASN A 88 -8.09 2.31 -24.14
N ALA A 89 -9.14 2.87 -23.53
CA ALA A 89 -9.55 4.27 -23.71
C ALA A 89 -9.57 5.05 -22.39
N GLY A 90 -10.57 4.83 -21.54
CA GLY A 90 -10.69 5.54 -20.27
C GLY A 90 -11.80 4.97 -19.40
N LEU A 91 -11.50 4.77 -18.12
CA LEU A 91 -12.46 4.34 -17.11
C LEU A 91 -12.57 5.44 -16.05
N THR A 92 -13.73 6.07 -15.97
CA THR A 92 -14.08 6.99 -14.89
C THR A 92 -15.01 6.28 -13.91
N ILE A 93 -14.77 6.43 -12.62
CA ILE A 93 -15.62 5.89 -11.54
C ILE A 93 -16.16 7.09 -10.75
N GLU A 94 -17.48 7.22 -10.66
CA GLU A 94 -18.13 8.29 -9.90
C GLU A 94 -18.01 8.08 -8.39
N GLU A 95 -18.11 9.18 -7.63
CA GLU A 95 -18.07 9.14 -6.16
C GLU A 95 -19.10 8.18 -5.56
N GLY A 96 -18.74 7.48 -4.49
CA GLY A 96 -19.63 6.53 -3.79
C GLY A 96 -19.83 5.18 -4.50
N VAL A 97 -19.31 4.98 -5.71
CA VAL A 97 -19.39 3.68 -6.40
C VAL A 97 -18.56 2.63 -5.67
N THR A 98 -19.11 1.42 -5.57
CA THR A 98 -18.40 0.22 -5.12
C THR A 98 -18.10 -0.71 -6.29
N LEU A 99 -16.82 -1.03 -6.48
CA LEU A 99 -16.35 -2.09 -7.36
C LEU A 99 -16.07 -3.36 -6.56
N SER A 100 -16.83 -4.42 -6.86
CA SER A 100 -16.65 -5.75 -6.27
C SER A 100 -15.88 -6.65 -7.23
N LEU A 101 -14.62 -6.92 -6.94
CA LEU A 101 -13.76 -7.75 -7.77
C LEU A 101 -13.93 -9.23 -7.43
N CYS A 102 -14.30 -10.02 -8.44
CA CYS A 102 -14.44 -11.47 -8.34
C CYS A 102 -13.07 -12.14 -8.17
N SER A 103 -13.06 -13.43 -7.82
CA SER A 103 -11.83 -14.17 -7.62
C SER A 103 -10.90 -14.09 -8.84
N GLY A 104 -9.65 -13.67 -8.60
CA GLY A 104 -8.63 -13.58 -9.63
C GLY A 104 -8.83 -12.45 -10.66
N ALA A 105 -9.76 -11.52 -10.43
CA ALA A 105 -9.98 -10.38 -11.32
C ALA A 105 -8.76 -9.45 -11.40
N GLU A 106 -8.58 -8.81 -12.55
CA GLU A 106 -7.45 -7.92 -12.87
C GLU A 106 -7.96 -6.73 -13.67
N ILE A 107 -7.46 -5.53 -13.35
CA ILE A 107 -7.69 -4.33 -14.15
C ILE A 107 -6.33 -3.86 -14.66
N ARG A 108 -6.16 -3.76 -15.97
CA ARG A 108 -4.93 -3.25 -16.59
C ARG A 108 -5.22 -1.99 -17.38
N VAL A 109 -4.60 -0.89 -17.00
CA VAL A 109 -4.68 0.40 -17.68
C VAL A 109 -3.54 0.48 -18.71
N ASN A 110 -3.86 0.32 -19.98
CA ASN A 110 -2.87 0.30 -21.05
C ASN A 110 -2.39 1.70 -21.44
N LYS A 111 -1.26 1.76 -22.14
CA LYS A 111 -0.60 3.02 -22.55
C LYS A 111 -1.58 4.01 -23.16
N GLY A 112 -1.57 5.25 -22.66
CA GLY A 112 -2.40 6.35 -23.17
C GLY A 112 -3.84 6.36 -22.63
N SER A 113 -4.33 5.24 -22.08
CA SER A 113 -5.63 5.17 -21.42
C SER A 113 -5.56 5.67 -19.97
N TYR A 114 -6.68 5.71 -19.26
CA TYR A 114 -6.68 6.15 -17.86
C TYR A 114 -7.68 5.41 -16.97
N LEU A 115 -7.36 5.35 -15.68
CA LEU A 115 -8.30 5.05 -14.60
C LEU A 115 -8.44 6.28 -13.71
N GLN A 116 -9.63 6.87 -13.71
CA GLN A 116 -9.95 8.02 -12.88
C GLN A 116 -10.97 7.63 -11.81
N ALA A 117 -10.51 7.49 -10.57
CA ALA A 117 -11.35 7.27 -9.39
C ALA A 117 -11.20 8.48 -8.46
N SER A 118 -12.16 9.41 -8.52
CA SER A 118 -12.18 10.63 -7.72
C SER A 118 -13.43 10.65 -6.84
N GLY A 119 -13.34 10.01 -5.67
CA GLY A 119 -14.37 10.08 -4.64
C GLY A 119 -14.28 11.35 -3.80
N THR A 120 -15.14 11.46 -2.80
CA THR A 120 -15.08 12.51 -1.78
C THR A 120 -15.01 11.91 -0.38
N SER A 121 -14.63 12.68 0.63
CA SER A 121 -14.64 12.21 2.02
C SER A 121 -16.04 11.80 2.51
N ALA A 122 -17.10 12.38 1.94
CA ALA A 122 -18.48 12.03 2.21
C ALA A 122 -18.96 10.80 1.42
N LYS A 123 -18.40 10.57 0.22
CA LYS A 123 -18.72 9.46 -0.67
C LYS A 123 -17.45 8.87 -1.27
N PRO A 124 -16.66 8.12 -0.48
CA PRO A 124 -15.45 7.49 -0.99
C PRO A 124 -15.82 6.43 -2.03
N ILE A 125 -14.95 6.22 -3.01
CA ILE A 125 -15.05 5.08 -3.92
C ILE A 125 -14.51 3.85 -3.20
N THR A 126 -15.19 2.71 -3.31
CA THR A 126 -14.74 1.46 -2.69
C THR A 126 -14.34 0.46 -3.78
N ILE A 127 -13.18 -0.16 -3.64
CA ILE A 127 -12.65 -1.18 -4.56
C ILE A 127 -12.19 -2.38 -3.72
N GLN A 128 -12.98 -3.45 -3.70
CA GLN A 128 -12.80 -4.56 -2.76
C GLN A 128 -12.99 -5.92 -3.42
N GLY A 129 -12.51 -6.97 -2.76
CA GLY A 129 -12.86 -8.34 -3.14
C GLY A 129 -14.33 -8.66 -2.81
N GLU A 130 -14.94 -9.56 -3.58
CA GLU A 130 -16.26 -10.13 -3.25
C GLU A 130 -16.23 -10.88 -1.90
N VAL A 131 -15.07 -11.47 -1.57
CA VAL A 131 -14.82 -12.09 -0.27
C VAL A 131 -13.70 -11.34 0.43
N ASP A 132 -13.92 -11.06 1.72
CA ASP A 132 -12.92 -10.45 2.61
C ASP A 132 -11.78 -11.44 2.89
N THR A 133 -10.84 -11.52 1.95
CA THR A 133 -9.65 -12.38 2.05
C THR A 133 -8.49 -11.70 1.33
N LYS A 134 -7.32 -11.65 1.96
CA LYS A 134 -6.12 -11.06 1.35
C LYS A 134 -5.78 -11.75 0.02
N GLY A 135 -5.67 -10.99 -1.07
CA GLY A 135 -5.34 -11.52 -2.39
C GLY A 135 -6.47 -12.25 -3.09
N PHE A 136 -7.72 -11.91 -2.79
CA PHE A 136 -8.90 -12.45 -3.45
C PHE A 136 -8.92 -12.12 -4.96
N TRP A 137 -8.53 -10.90 -5.32
CA TRP A 137 -8.34 -10.46 -6.70
C TRP A 137 -6.86 -10.14 -6.97
N LYS A 138 -6.46 -10.12 -8.25
CA LYS A 138 -5.05 -10.10 -8.66
C LYS A 138 -4.38 -8.75 -8.41
N VAL A 139 -4.69 -7.76 -9.26
CA VAL A 139 -3.96 -6.49 -9.32
C VAL A 139 -4.72 -5.44 -10.12
N ILE A 140 -4.50 -4.17 -9.78
CA ILE A 140 -4.76 -3.02 -10.65
C ILE A 140 -3.39 -2.57 -11.17
N GLU A 141 -3.12 -2.83 -12.45
CA GLU A 141 -1.90 -2.43 -13.12
C GLU A 141 -2.10 -1.09 -13.83
N ILE A 142 -1.36 -0.07 -13.42
CA ILE A 142 -1.25 1.20 -14.12
C ILE A 142 -0.02 1.13 -15.04
N ASN A 143 -0.26 0.88 -16.33
CA ASN A 143 0.76 0.86 -17.38
C ASN A 143 0.51 1.99 -18.39
N SER A 144 0.19 3.18 -17.87
CA SER A 144 -0.13 4.37 -18.66
C SER A 144 0.47 5.62 -18.06
N ASN A 145 1.05 6.47 -18.93
CA ASN A 145 1.55 7.79 -18.59
C ASN A 145 0.46 8.88 -18.69
N ASN A 146 -0.83 8.53 -18.69
CA ASN A 146 -1.90 9.52 -18.77
C ASN A 146 -2.09 10.24 -17.42
N PRO A 147 -2.06 11.59 -17.35
CA PRO A 147 -2.19 12.33 -16.09
C PRO A 147 -3.59 12.27 -15.45
N LYS A 148 -4.56 11.62 -16.12
CA LYS A 148 -5.89 11.30 -15.57
C LYS A 148 -5.91 10.03 -14.72
N ASN A 149 -4.80 9.32 -14.58
CA ASN A 149 -4.67 8.23 -13.60
C ASN A 149 -4.70 8.81 -12.18
N VAL A 150 -5.82 8.61 -11.49
CA VAL A 150 -6.09 9.20 -10.18
C VAL A 150 -6.78 8.18 -9.28
N LEU A 151 -6.27 8.06 -8.05
CA LEU A 151 -6.95 7.50 -6.90
C LEU A 151 -7.08 8.59 -5.85
N GLU A 152 -8.26 9.17 -5.71
CA GLU A 152 -8.56 10.22 -4.73
C GLU A 152 -9.78 9.82 -3.90
N ASN A 153 -9.64 9.81 -2.57
CA ASN A 153 -10.68 9.32 -1.64
C ASN A 153 -11.18 7.91 -2.00
N VAL A 154 -10.24 6.99 -2.25
CA VAL A 154 -10.54 5.59 -2.59
C VAL A 154 -10.20 4.68 -1.42
N GLN A 155 -11.03 3.67 -1.18
CA GLN A 155 -10.79 2.58 -0.23
C GLN A 155 -10.52 1.29 -1.02
N LEU A 156 -9.26 0.84 -1.04
CA LEU A 156 -8.86 -0.41 -1.69
C LEU A 156 -8.61 -1.51 -0.66
N SER A 157 -9.17 -2.70 -0.91
CA SER A 157 -8.94 -3.88 -0.06
C SER A 157 -8.85 -5.20 -0.83
N ASN A 158 -8.26 -6.21 -0.17
CA ASN A 158 -8.30 -7.62 -0.59
C ASN A 158 -7.55 -7.99 -1.88
N GLY A 159 -6.76 -7.08 -2.47
CA GLY A 159 -6.00 -7.38 -3.70
C GLY A 159 -4.63 -8.02 -3.46
N GLY A 160 -3.84 -8.16 -4.53
CA GLY A 160 -2.50 -8.75 -4.49
C GLY A 160 -2.47 -10.26 -4.70
N GLY A 161 -3.50 -10.85 -5.29
CA GLY A 161 -3.57 -12.28 -5.61
C GLY A 161 -2.52 -12.74 -6.62
N ASP A 162 -1.94 -11.82 -7.41
CA ASP A 162 -0.91 -12.13 -8.41
C ASP A 162 0.51 -12.17 -7.83
N SER A 163 1.24 -13.26 -8.08
CA SER A 163 2.64 -13.39 -7.68
C SER A 163 3.63 -12.62 -8.55
N PHE A 164 3.30 -12.27 -9.81
CA PHE A 164 4.26 -11.65 -10.74
C PHE A 164 4.84 -10.34 -10.20
N TRP A 165 4.01 -9.51 -9.56
CA TRP A 165 4.40 -8.20 -9.03
C TRP A 165 4.55 -8.22 -7.52
N ASN A 166 5.07 -9.33 -6.99
CA ASN A 166 5.27 -9.52 -5.56
C ASN A 166 4.00 -9.37 -4.72
N ASN A 167 2.83 -9.76 -5.26
CA ASN A 167 1.54 -9.63 -4.59
C ASN A 167 1.12 -8.18 -4.31
N ALA A 168 1.52 -7.22 -5.16
CA ALA A 168 1.03 -5.85 -5.08
C ALA A 168 -0.45 -5.76 -5.47
N MET A 169 -1.23 -5.01 -4.68
CA MET A 169 -2.64 -4.72 -4.98
C MET A 169 -2.78 -3.69 -6.10
N VAL A 170 -1.98 -2.61 -6.03
CA VAL A 170 -1.81 -1.66 -7.13
C VAL A 170 -0.35 -1.68 -7.57
N PHE A 171 -0.13 -1.80 -8.88
CA PHE A 171 1.19 -1.84 -9.49
C PHE A 171 1.33 -0.73 -10.53
N VAL A 172 2.32 0.13 -10.36
CA VAL A 172 2.65 1.21 -11.30
C VAL A 172 3.87 0.79 -12.11
N ASN A 173 3.65 0.55 -13.40
CA ASN A 173 4.58 -0.14 -14.29
C ASN A 173 5.50 0.86 -15.03
N ASN A 174 6.81 0.61 -15.02
CA ASN A 174 7.79 1.47 -15.69
C ASN A 174 7.82 1.34 -17.22
N ASN A 175 7.26 0.28 -17.81
CA ASN A 175 7.33 0.01 -19.26
C ASN A 175 6.82 1.16 -20.14
N ASN A 176 5.98 2.04 -19.60
CA ASN A 176 5.45 3.19 -20.31
C ASN A 176 5.58 4.50 -19.52
N ASN A 177 6.53 4.60 -18.58
CA ASN A 177 6.68 5.74 -17.65
C ASN A 177 5.34 6.06 -16.99
N ALA A 178 4.71 5.04 -16.40
CA ALA A 178 3.37 5.21 -15.87
C ALA A 178 3.35 6.27 -14.78
N GLN A 179 2.26 7.02 -14.72
CA GLN A 179 2.03 8.02 -13.68
C GLN A 179 0.72 7.75 -12.96
N LEU A 180 0.69 8.02 -11.67
CA LEU A 180 -0.49 7.84 -10.81
C LEU A 180 -0.52 8.93 -9.74
N LYS A 181 -1.66 9.61 -9.62
CA LYS A 181 -1.94 10.50 -8.48
C LYS A 181 -2.67 9.75 -7.38
N VAL A 182 -2.24 9.92 -6.14
CA VAL A 182 -2.79 9.16 -5.00
C VAL A 182 -2.97 10.08 -3.80
N THR A 183 -4.22 10.46 -3.52
CA THR A 183 -4.56 11.33 -2.39
C THR A 183 -5.68 10.77 -1.55
N ASN A 184 -5.62 10.95 -0.23
CA ASN A 184 -6.69 10.55 0.70
C ASN A 184 -7.15 9.09 0.52
N THR A 185 -6.24 8.20 0.11
CA THR A 185 -6.58 6.84 -0.33
C THR A 185 -6.05 5.81 0.65
N THR A 186 -6.87 4.78 0.91
CA THR A 186 -6.52 3.66 1.79
C THR A 186 -6.18 2.42 0.97
N PHE A 187 -5.02 1.82 1.25
CA PHE A 187 -4.58 0.52 0.73
C PHE A 187 -4.54 -0.47 1.89
N SER A 188 -5.49 -1.39 1.92
CA SER A 188 -5.63 -2.31 3.04
C SER A 188 -5.73 -3.77 2.65
N GLN A 189 -5.39 -4.67 3.59
CA GLN A 189 -5.63 -6.11 3.45
C GLN A 189 -5.13 -6.71 2.12
N SER A 190 -4.06 -6.17 1.54
CA SER A 190 -3.43 -6.81 0.38
C SER A 190 -2.66 -8.05 0.82
N LYS A 191 -2.54 -9.04 -0.07
CA LYS A 191 -1.71 -10.23 0.19
C LYS A 191 -0.22 -9.89 0.25
N GLY A 192 0.23 -8.87 -0.49
CA GLY A 192 1.59 -8.36 -0.48
C GLY A 192 1.65 -6.89 -0.13
N TYR A 193 2.06 -6.08 -1.11
CA TYR A 193 2.15 -4.63 -0.97
C TYR A 193 0.79 -3.98 -1.27
N GLY A 194 0.46 -2.89 -0.58
CA GLY A 194 -0.68 -2.06 -0.96
C GLY A 194 -0.45 -1.38 -2.32
N LEU A 195 0.72 -0.76 -2.47
CA LEU A 195 1.19 -0.12 -3.71
C LEU A 195 2.64 -0.50 -3.99
N TYR A 196 2.93 -0.86 -5.23
CA TYR A 196 4.29 -1.00 -5.76
C TYR A 196 4.47 -0.11 -6.99
N ALA A 197 5.39 0.85 -6.94
CA ALA A 197 5.81 1.65 -8.09
C ALA A 197 7.28 1.36 -8.44
N GLN A 198 7.57 1.20 -9.72
CA GLN A 198 8.90 0.92 -10.25
C GLN A 198 9.69 2.19 -10.58
N ASP A 199 10.99 2.05 -10.82
CA ASP A 199 11.87 3.13 -11.27
C ASP A 199 11.32 3.87 -12.50
N GLY A 200 11.54 5.18 -12.55
CA GLY A 200 11.12 6.00 -13.69
C GLY A 200 9.61 6.18 -13.85
N THR A 201 8.80 5.68 -12.92
CA THR A 201 7.38 6.05 -12.81
C THR A 201 7.21 7.39 -12.11
N GLU A 202 5.98 7.93 -12.07
CA GLU A 202 5.69 9.17 -11.34
C GLU A 202 4.51 8.98 -10.37
N LEU A 203 4.75 9.26 -9.09
CA LEU A 203 3.70 9.31 -8.05
C LEU A 203 3.27 10.75 -7.78
N ASN A 204 2.89 11.45 -8.85
CA ASN A 204 2.53 12.87 -8.81
C ASN A 204 1.45 13.14 -7.75
N ASN A 205 1.67 14.08 -6.84
CA ASN A 205 0.72 14.41 -5.77
C ASN A 205 0.34 13.19 -4.92
N PHE A 206 1.32 12.59 -4.25
CA PHE A 206 1.10 11.52 -3.30
C PHE A 206 0.90 12.12 -1.89
N SER A 207 -0.33 12.14 -1.37
CA SER A 207 -0.57 12.72 -0.05
C SER A 207 -1.73 12.17 0.78
N ASN A 208 -1.60 12.25 2.10
CA ASN A 208 -2.60 11.89 3.11
C ASN A 208 -3.19 10.48 2.91
N ASN A 209 -2.34 9.51 2.57
CA ASN A 209 -2.77 8.14 2.31
C ASN A 209 -2.68 7.27 3.57
N THR A 210 -3.27 6.08 3.53
CA THR A 210 -3.18 5.09 4.62
C THR A 210 -2.87 3.71 4.08
N PHE A 211 -1.81 3.08 4.60
CA PHE A 211 -1.47 1.69 4.32
C PHE A 211 -1.66 0.84 5.57
N SER A 212 -2.62 -0.08 5.56
CA SER A 212 -2.99 -0.83 6.76
C SER A 212 -3.22 -2.34 6.52
N ASN A 213 -2.85 -3.17 7.49
CA ASN A 213 -3.12 -4.62 7.47
C ASN A 213 -2.64 -5.36 6.20
N ASN A 214 -1.62 -4.87 5.50
CA ASN A 214 -1.06 -5.49 4.30
C ASN A 214 -0.09 -6.65 4.65
N GLY A 215 -0.02 -7.68 3.79
CA GLY A 215 0.80 -8.89 4.02
C GLY A 215 2.32 -8.71 3.85
N LYS A 216 2.78 -7.51 3.48
CA LYS A 216 4.18 -7.09 3.44
C LYS A 216 4.30 -5.65 3.98
N GLU A 217 5.30 -4.90 3.53
CA GLU A 217 5.33 -3.45 3.64
C GLU A 217 4.08 -2.84 2.97
N GLY A 218 3.62 -1.67 3.44
CA GLY A 218 2.49 -0.98 2.81
C GLY A 218 2.81 -0.49 1.40
N LEU A 219 4.01 0.07 1.26
CA LEU A 219 4.50 0.70 0.05
C LEU A 219 5.86 0.13 -0.34
N ARG A 220 6.03 -0.21 -1.62
CA ARG A 220 7.32 -0.49 -2.26
C ARG A 220 7.57 0.51 -3.38
N ILE A 221 8.75 1.12 -3.36
CA ILE A 221 9.23 2.08 -4.36
C ILE A 221 10.74 1.91 -4.59
N THR A 222 11.28 2.65 -5.55
CA THR A 222 12.70 2.85 -5.79
C THR A 222 13.17 4.20 -5.22
N ALA A 223 14.49 4.41 -5.15
CA ALA A 223 15.07 5.58 -4.49
C ALA A 223 14.75 6.92 -5.17
N ASP A 224 14.52 6.94 -6.48
CA ASP A 224 14.10 8.10 -7.27
C ASP A 224 12.68 8.60 -6.94
N LEU A 225 11.87 7.77 -6.28
CA LEU A 225 10.48 8.08 -5.95
C LEU A 225 10.28 8.61 -4.52
N ILE A 226 11.33 8.66 -3.70
CA ILE A 226 11.22 9.11 -2.30
C ILE A 226 10.73 10.56 -2.23
N ASP A 227 11.10 11.42 -3.19
CA ASP A 227 10.67 12.83 -3.23
C ASP A 227 9.17 13.03 -3.31
N PHE A 228 8.42 12.05 -3.80
CA PHE A 228 6.96 12.17 -3.90
C PHE A 228 6.26 12.00 -2.56
N LEU A 229 6.93 11.37 -1.59
CA LEU A 229 6.33 10.97 -0.31
C LEU A 229 6.10 12.17 0.61
N ASP A 230 4.93 12.23 1.24
CA ASP A 230 4.59 13.25 2.23
C ASP A 230 4.79 12.73 3.67
N THR A 231 4.57 13.62 4.64
CA THR A 231 4.72 13.32 6.08
C THR A 231 3.39 12.90 6.74
N GLU A 232 2.28 13.18 6.07
CA GLU A 232 0.92 13.01 6.53
C GLU A 232 0.39 11.59 6.26
N THR A 233 0.94 10.91 5.25
CA THR A 233 0.60 9.51 4.96
C THR A 233 0.97 8.61 6.14
N THR A 234 0.02 7.75 6.51
CA THR A 234 0.25 6.63 7.41
C THR A 234 0.80 5.45 6.61
N TYR A 235 2.12 5.32 6.54
CA TYR A 235 2.79 4.26 5.75
C TYR A 235 2.70 2.87 6.40
N ASN A 236 2.43 2.81 7.70
CA ASN A 236 2.21 1.56 8.40
C ASN A 236 1.17 1.70 9.52
N ASN A 237 0.03 1.04 9.33
CA ASN A 237 -0.92 0.75 10.38
C ASN A 237 -1.21 -0.76 10.40
N ASN A 238 -0.43 -1.50 11.19
CA ASN A 238 -0.50 -2.97 11.29
C ASN A 238 -0.22 -3.72 9.97
N ASN A 239 0.62 -3.20 9.07
CA ASN A 239 1.17 -4.04 8.01
C ASN A 239 2.16 -5.05 8.62
N ASP A 240 2.33 -6.21 7.99
CA ASP A 240 3.20 -7.28 8.49
C ASP A 240 4.66 -6.81 8.65
N LYS A 241 5.06 -5.75 7.94
CA LYS A 241 6.37 -5.13 8.07
C LYS A 241 6.26 -3.59 8.18
N PRO A 242 6.90 -2.98 9.20
CA PRO A 242 6.72 -1.56 9.53
C PRO A 242 7.67 -0.63 8.78
N TYR A 243 7.81 -0.81 7.46
CA TYR A 243 8.75 -0.04 6.63
C TYR A 243 8.09 0.48 5.36
N ILE A 244 8.64 1.56 4.82
CA ILE A 244 8.54 1.88 3.40
C ILE A 244 9.69 1.14 2.71
N LEU A 245 9.38 0.18 1.85
CA LEU A 245 10.43 -0.59 1.16
C LEU A 245 10.97 0.24 -0.02
N VAL A 246 12.24 0.64 0.07
CA VAL A 246 13.00 1.23 -1.03
C VAL A 246 13.89 0.13 -1.58
N ASN A 247 13.52 -0.46 -2.71
CA ASN A 247 14.16 -1.66 -3.24
C ASN A 247 14.19 -1.61 -4.76
N ASP A 248 15.07 -2.44 -5.33
CA ASP A 248 15.47 -2.43 -6.74
C ASP A 248 16.57 -1.39 -6.94
N ASN A 249 17.70 -1.80 -7.55
CA ASN A 249 18.83 -0.91 -7.78
C ASN A 249 18.34 0.31 -8.56
N GLY A 250 18.60 1.51 -8.03
CA GLY A 250 17.97 2.73 -8.52
C GLY A 250 18.93 3.90 -8.53
N SER A 251 18.79 4.75 -9.54
CA SER A 251 19.60 5.96 -9.70
C SER A 251 18.76 7.21 -9.47
N ILE A 252 19.29 8.11 -8.65
CA ILE A 252 18.68 9.41 -8.37
C ILE A 252 19.24 10.42 -9.36
N GLU A 253 18.48 10.66 -10.43
CA GLU A 253 18.86 11.56 -11.53
C GLU A 253 18.37 13.01 -11.38
N LYS A 254 17.50 13.25 -10.40
CA LYS A 254 16.92 14.57 -10.13
C LYS A 254 17.10 14.94 -8.67
N ASN A 255 17.22 16.23 -8.42
CA ASN A 255 17.29 16.74 -7.05
C ASN A 255 16.05 16.30 -6.28
N GLN A 256 16.23 15.77 -5.08
CA GLN A 256 15.11 15.33 -4.25
C GLN A 256 15.36 15.46 -2.76
N THR A 257 14.25 15.42 -2.00
CA THR A 257 14.24 15.49 -0.55
C THR A 257 13.72 14.19 0.06
N TRP A 258 14.50 13.60 0.96
CA TRP A 258 14.06 12.48 1.79
C TRP A 258 13.42 13.03 3.07
N ARG A 259 12.10 12.91 3.17
CA ARG A 259 11.32 13.46 4.29
C ARG A 259 11.30 12.54 5.50
N ASN A 260 11.09 13.10 6.69
CA ASN A 260 10.87 12.33 7.91
C ASN A 260 9.42 11.79 7.94
N THR A 261 9.23 10.61 7.36
CA THR A 261 7.92 9.94 7.25
C THR A 261 7.51 9.25 8.55
N SER A 262 6.23 8.90 8.67
CA SER A 262 5.68 8.17 9.82
C SER A 262 6.20 6.74 9.97
N SER A 263 6.96 6.21 9.01
CA SER A 263 7.59 4.89 9.06
C SER A 263 8.98 4.93 8.42
N PRO A 264 9.97 4.20 8.96
CA PRO A 264 11.32 4.20 8.43
C PRO A 264 11.38 3.69 6.99
N TYR A 265 12.30 4.28 6.20
CA TYR A 265 12.70 3.72 4.92
C TYR A 265 13.52 2.44 5.17
N LEU A 266 13.28 1.39 4.42
CA LEU A 266 14.15 0.22 4.34
C LEU A 266 14.76 0.16 2.94
N ILE A 267 16.02 0.58 2.82
CA ILE A 267 16.79 0.50 1.58
C ILE A 267 17.34 -0.91 1.43
N LYS A 268 17.18 -1.49 0.25
CA LYS A 268 17.76 -2.77 -0.14
C LYS A 268 18.35 -2.67 -1.55
N GLY A 269 19.59 -3.13 -1.70
CA GLY A 269 20.35 -2.96 -2.94
C GLY A 269 21.12 -1.65 -2.95
N ASP A 270 21.46 -1.21 -4.16
CA ASP A 270 22.40 -0.11 -4.39
C ASP A 270 21.62 1.15 -4.77
N VAL A 271 22.01 2.28 -4.20
CA VAL A 271 21.47 3.60 -4.55
C VAL A 271 22.58 4.44 -5.15
N ASP A 272 22.51 4.67 -6.47
CA ASP A 272 23.38 5.60 -7.16
C ASP A 272 22.81 7.01 -7.09
N VAL A 273 23.58 7.95 -6.57
CA VAL A 273 23.18 9.35 -6.44
C VAL A 273 23.90 10.16 -7.50
N ASN A 274 23.15 10.62 -8.51
CA ASN A 274 23.63 11.40 -9.65
C ASN A 274 23.16 12.87 -9.61
N ALA A 275 22.40 13.24 -8.58
CA ALA A 275 21.86 14.58 -8.35
C ALA A 275 21.94 14.98 -6.87
N GLN A 276 21.37 16.13 -6.48
CA GLN A 276 21.36 16.54 -5.07
C GLN A 276 20.28 15.82 -4.26
N VAL A 277 20.67 15.13 -3.20
CA VAL A 277 19.77 14.58 -2.20
C VAL A 277 19.88 15.39 -0.92
N THR A 278 18.73 15.84 -0.40
CA THR A 278 18.62 16.48 0.91
C THR A 278 17.81 15.59 1.85
N VAL A 279 18.40 15.15 2.96
CA VAL A 279 17.74 14.33 3.97
C VAL A 279 17.27 15.21 5.12
N GLN A 280 15.96 15.24 5.38
CA GLN A 280 15.38 16.06 6.43
C GLN A 280 15.72 15.54 7.82
N ALA A 281 15.86 16.46 8.79
CA ALA A 281 16.05 16.14 10.19
C ALA A 281 15.01 15.12 10.71
N GLY A 282 15.46 14.20 11.57
CA GLY A 282 14.63 13.12 12.13
C GLY A 282 14.43 11.90 11.21
N THR A 283 14.83 11.97 9.93
CA THR A 283 14.63 10.86 8.98
C THR A 283 15.29 9.56 9.45
N ASN A 284 14.54 8.44 9.38
CA ASN A 284 15.00 7.12 9.77
C ASN A 284 15.18 6.19 8.56
N VAL A 285 16.42 5.79 8.32
CA VAL A 285 16.80 4.89 7.23
C VAL A 285 17.36 3.60 7.81
N ARG A 286 16.74 2.49 7.41
CA ARG A 286 17.24 1.13 7.64
C ARG A 286 17.93 0.62 6.39
N MET A 287 19.14 0.10 6.57
CA MET A 287 19.97 -0.44 5.50
C MET A 287 19.87 -1.97 5.49
N GLY A 288 19.52 -2.53 4.34
CA GLY A 288 19.44 -3.96 4.09
C GLY A 288 20.80 -4.65 4.07
N SER A 289 20.80 -5.98 3.99
CA SER A 289 22.05 -6.74 3.92
C SER A 289 22.83 -6.34 2.67
N GLY A 290 24.07 -5.89 2.83
CA GLY A 290 24.95 -5.50 1.73
C GLY A 290 24.55 -4.24 0.94
N SER A 291 23.49 -3.51 1.35
CA SER A 291 23.08 -2.29 0.64
C SER A 291 24.11 -1.18 0.77
N GLU A 292 24.19 -0.32 -0.24
CA GLU A 292 25.09 0.84 -0.30
C GLU A 292 24.40 2.09 -0.86
N ILE A 293 25.00 3.24 -0.58
CA ILE A 293 24.66 4.52 -1.21
C ILE A 293 25.95 5.05 -1.82
N HIS A 294 25.97 5.26 -3.13
CA HIS A 294 27.12 5.74 -3.87
C HIS A 294 26.84 7.13 -4.43
N VAL A 295 27.59 8.13 -3.96
CA VAL A 295 27.46 9.52 -4.40
C VAL A 295 28.44 9.79 -5.53
N ASN A 296 27.93 9.82 -6.76
CA ASN A 296 28.72 9.96 -7.99
C ASN A 296 29.22 11.39 -8.20
N GLN A 297 30.22 11.54 -9.07
CA GLN A 297 30.85 12.82 -9.38
C GLN A 297 29.83 13.92 -9.72
N GLY A 298 29.91 15.05 -9.01
CA GLY A 298 29.04 16.22 -9.22
C GLY A 298 27.73 16.17 -8.43
N ALA A 299 27.30 14.99 -7.98
CA ALA A 299 26.15 14.81 -7.09
C ALA A 299 26.47 15.28 -5.67
N ALA A 300 25.44 15.41 -4.83
CA ALA A 300 25.60 15.76 -3.43
C ALA A 300 24.63 14.97 -2.55
N PHE A 301 25.10 14.56 -1.37
CA PHE A 301 24.26 13.97 -0.34
C PHE A 301 24.36 14.78 0.94
N ASN A 302 23.35 15.62 1.16
CA ASN A 302 23.24 16.50 2.32
C ASN A 302 22.30 15.85 3.35
N ALA A 303 22.83 15.51 4.53
CA ALA A 303 22.07 15.04 5.68
C ALA A 303 22.38 15.91 6.90
N GLU A 304 21.50 16.87 7.16
CA GLU A 304 21.61 17.81 8.27
C GLU A 304 20.44 17.63 9.26
N GLY A 305 20.69 16.83 10.30
CA GLY A 305 19.81 16.70 11.45
C GLY A 305 20.03 17.81 12.48
N THR A 306 19.26 17.74 13.57
CA THR A 306 19.46 18.57 14.77
C THR A 306 19.86 17.71 15.96
N SER A 307 20.21 18.33 17.10
CA SER A 307 20.49 17.59 18.33
C SER A 307 19.27 16.87 18.90
N SER A 308 18.05 17.37 18.65
CA SER A 308 16.79 16.74 19.03
C SER A 308 16.32 15.71 17.99
N ASP A 309 16.53 16.01 16.71
CA ASP A 309 15.97 15.26 15.58
C ASP A 309 17.11 14.81 14.66
N LYS A 310 17.91 13.89 15.17
CA LYS A 310 19.02 13.30 14.42
C LYS A 310 18.50 12.48 13.25
N ILE A 311 19.24 12.51 12.14
CA ILE A 311 19.04 11.58 11.03
C ILE A 311 19.72 10.26 11.38
N THR A 312 19.14 9.13 10.98
CA THR A 312 19.70 7.81 11.30
C THR A 312 19.82 6.92 10.08
N PHE A 313 21.00 6.31 9.92
CA PHE A 313 21.28 5.22 8.98
C PHE A 313 21.73 4.01 9.78
N LYS A 314 20.88 2.99 9.86
CA LYS A 314 21.09 1.83 10.74
C LYS A 314 20.90 0.53 9.98
N GLY A 315 21.76 -0.46 10.21
CA GLY A 315 21.49 -1.81 9.73
C GLY A 315 20.08 -2.29 10.12
N LYS A 316 19.42 -3.01 9.22
CA LYS A 316 18.12 -3.65 9.51
C LYS A 316 18.26 -4.64 10.67
N THR A 317 19.39 -5.35 10.71
CA THR A 317 19.83 -6.13 11.86
C THR A 317 20.99 -5.41 12.54
N GLU A 318 21.05 -5.49 13.87
CA GLU A 318 22.06 -4.86 14.70
C GLU A 318 23.35 -5.69 14.75
N THR A 319 23.96 -5.87 13.59
CA THR A 319 25.21 -6.63 13.42
C THR A 319 26.20 -5.77 12.65
N GLY A 320 27.42 -5.62 13.17
CA GLY A 320 28.44 -4.83 12.47
C GLY A 320 28.71 -5.38 11.07
N GLY A 321 28.84 -4.50 10.08
CA GLY A 321 29.01 -4.88 8.68
C GLY A 321 27.75 -5.44 8.02
N PHE A 322 26.56 -5.22 8.58
CA PHE A 322 25.31 -5.72 7.99
C PHE A 322 25.04 -5.08 6.63
N TRP A 323 25.35 -3.79 6.47
CA TRP A 323 25.27 -3.07 5.21
C TRP A 323 26.64 -2.55 4.82
N ARG A 324 26.83 -2.23 3.54
CA ARG A 324 28.16 -2.09 2.94
C ARG A 324 28.79 -0.75 3.25
N VAL A 325 28.34 0.33 2.63
CA VAL A 325 29.01 1.63 2.69
C VAL A 325 28.11 2.79 2.26
N ILE A 326 28.36 3.99 2.79
CA ILE A 326 28.02 5.25 2.10
C ILE A 326 29.32 5.77 1.49
N GLU A 327 29.41 5.73 0.17
CA GLU A 327 30.56 6.18 -0.59
C GLU A 327 30.36 7.61 -1.10
N ILE A 328 31.30 8.49 -0.76
CA ILE A 328 31.38 9.86 -1.25
C ILE A 328 32.46 9.92 -2.34
N ASN A 329 32.03 9.77 -3.58
CA ASN A 329 32.86 9.86 -4.79
C ASN A 329 32.55 11.15 -5.57
N SER A 330 32.33 12.24 -4.83
CA SER A 330 32.00 13.56 -5.36
C SER A 330 32.70 14.66 -4.57
N ASN A 331 33.29 15.62 -5.26
CA ASN A 331 33.93 16.80 -4.68
C ASN A 331 32.94 17.95 -4.40
N ASN A 332 31.63 17.71 -4.51
CA ASN A 332 30.62 18.71 -4.28
C ASN A 332 30.63 19.17 -2.79
N PRO A 333 30.74 20.48 -2.49
CA PRO A 333 30.77 20.96 -1.11
C PRO A 333 29.47 20.75 -0.34
N GLU A 334 28.36 20.41 -1.03
CA GLU A 334 27.07 20.12 -0.41
C GLU A 334 26.97 18.68 0.14
N ASN A 335 28.04 17.89 0.08
CA ASN A 335 28.18 16.65 0.84
C ASN A 335 28.42 16.98 2.32
N VAL A 336 27.34 16.89 3.11
CA VAL A 336 27.33 17.36 4.50
C VAL A 336 26.65 16.34 5.39
N PHE A 337 27.31 15.90 6.47
CA PHE A 337 26.73 15.05 7.53
C PHE A 337 26.78 15.75 8.89
N ARG A 338 25.66 16.34 9.31
CA ARG A 338 25.53 17.01 10.61
C ARG A 338 24.45 16.37 11.48
N ASN A 339 24.79 16.05 12.73
CA ASN A 339 23.87 15.38 13.67
C ASN A 339 23.26 14.08 13.09
N VAL A 340 24.09 13.27 12.44
CA VAL A 340 23.69 12.00 11.83
C VAL A 340 24.23 10.83 12.66
N GLU A 341 23.44 9.77 12.82
CA GLU A 341 23.91 8.51 13.42
C GLU A 341 24.00 7.40 12.38
N PHE A 342 25.21 6.87 12.18
CA PHE A 342 25.52 5.73 11.32
C PHE A 342 25.86 4.50 12.16
N HIS A 343 25.13 3.41 11.94
CA HIS A 343 25.26 2.20 12.74
C HIS A 343 25.35 0.97 11.86
N HIS A 344 26.18 0.00 12.25
CA HIS A 344 26.17 -1.35 11.68
C HIS A 344 26.59 -1.44 10.21
N GLY A 345 27.32 -0.45 9.69
CA GLY A 345 27.85 -0.44 8.32
C GLY A 345 29.24 -1.04 8.22
N GLY A 346 29.88 -0.94 7.06
CA GLY A 346 31.25 -1.39 6.80
C GLY A 346 31.35 -2.91 6.73
N SER A 347 30.78 -3.51 5.67
CA SER A 347 30.86 -4.95 5.43
C SER A 347 32.24 -5.39 4.90
N ASP A 348 32.55 -6.70 5.03
CA ASP A 348 33.87 -7.23 4.69
C ASP A 348 34.16 -7.41 3.20
N ASP A 349 33.15 -7.19 2.34
CA ASP A 349 33.24 -7.37 0.88
C ASP A 349 33.57 -6.07 0.13
N PHE A 350 33.98 -5.02 0.85
CA PHE A 350 34.46 -3.75 0.29
C PHE A 350 35.87 -3.48 0.79
N TRP A 351 36.75 -3.02 -0.09
CA TRP A 351 38.20 -2.99 0.11
C TRP A 351 38.69 -2.21 1.33
N ASP A 352 37.92 -1.24 1.84
CA ASP A 352 38.24 -0.49 3.06
C ASP A 352 37.35 -0.83 4.26
N HIS A 353 36.37 -1.73 4.13
CA HIS A 353 35.54 -2.24 5.23
C HIS A 353 34.90 -1.13 6.11
N SER A 354 34.57 0.03 5.55
CA SER A 354 34.19 1.23 6.32
C SER A 354 32.71 1.59 6.19
N THR A 355 32.08 2.10 7.25
CA THR A 355 30.69 2.61 7.18
C THR A 355 30.57 3.82 6.26
N ILE A 356 31.54 4.74 6.33
CA ILE A 356 31.66 5.89 5.40
C ILE A 356 32.99 5.80 4.69
N TYR A 357 32.95 5.91 3.37
CA TYR A 357 34.13 5.89 2.53
C TYR A 357 34.20 7.19 1.71
N VAL A 358 35.29 7.94 1.80
CA VAL A 358 35.50 9.16 1.00
C VAL A 358 36.59 8.89 -0.04
N ASN A 359 36.15 8.82 -1.30
CA ASN A 359 36.94 8.34 -2.43
C ASN A 359 37.76 9.46 -3.08
N ASP A 360 39.00 9.18 -3.46
CA ASP A 360 39.91 10.09 -4.14
C ASP A 360 39.85 10.05 -5.67
N ASN A 361 39.19 9.05 -6.27
CA ASN A 361 39.00 8.94 -7.72
C ASN A 361 38.45 10.25 -8.34
N ASN A 362 37.58 10.94 -7.61
CA ASN A 362 37.01 12.24 -8.01
C ASN A 362 37.26 13.35 -6.97
N ASN A 363 38.31 13.25 -6.15
CA ASN A 363 38.61 14.17 -5.04
C ASN A 363 37.43 14.36 -4.08
N GLY A 364 36.81 13.25 -3.65
CA GLY A 364 35.63 13.24 -2.77
C GLY A 364 35.75 14.22 -1.62
N SER A 365 34.69 14.95 -1.32
CA SER A 365 34.66 15.99 -0.29
C SER A 365 33.50 15.76 0.66
N LEU A 366 33.73 15.82 1.98
CA LEU A 366 32.70 15.66 3.02
C LEU A 366 32.90 16.60 4.22
N ASP A 367 31.90 17.40 4.59
CA ASP A 367 31.84 18.13 5.88
C ASP A 367 31.03 17.33 6.90
N MET A 368 31.68 16.81 7.95
CA MET A 368 31.05 15.96 8.95
C MET A 368 31.26 16.49 10.37
N LYS A 369 30.17 16.81 11.09
CA LYS A 369 30.19 17.35 12.46
C LYS A 369 29.03 16.86 13.31
N ASN A 370 29.24 16.73 14.62
CA ASN A 370 28.24 16.29 15.60
C ASN A 370 27.56 14.96 15.26
N SER A 371 28.23 14.14 14.45
CA SER A 371 27.70 12.88 13.95
C SER A 371 28.34 11.71 14.69
N THR A 372 27.68 10.55 14.69
CA THR A 372 28.11 9.35 15.38
C THR A 372 28.26 8.21 14.39
N ILE A 373 29.39 7.51 14.41
CA ILE A 373 29.57 6.22 13.73
C ILE A 373 29.88 5.15 14.76
N ARG A 374 29.09 4.08 14.77
CA ARG A 374 29.30 3.00 15.74
C ARG A 374 28.97 1.62 15.21
N GLN A 375 29.58 0.62 15.85
CA GLN A 375 29.29 -0.79 15.60
C GLN A 375 29.51 -1.17 14.12
N SER A 376 30.51 -0.57 13.47
CA SER A 376 30.89 -0.93 12.09
C SER A 376 31.57 -2.31 12.05
N GLY A 377 31.48 -3.01 10.91
CA GLY A 377 32.18 -4.29 10.70
C GLY A 377 33.70 -4.10 10.63
N GLY A 378 34.16 -3.07 9.92
CA GLY A 378 35.53 -2.58 9.96
C GLY A 378 35.63 -1.15 10.51
N TRP A 379 36.10 -0.22 9.68
CA TRP A 379 36.35 1.17 10.06
C TRP A 379 35.04 1.96 10.22
N GLY A 380 35.05 2.97 11.10
CA GLY A 380 33.96 3.93 11.14
C GLY A 380 33.92 4.76 9.85
N MET A 381 35.06 5.38 9.54
CA MET A 381 35.26 6.16 8.33
C MET A 381 36.65 5.89 7.76
N TYR A 382 36.75 5.82 6.44
CA TYR A 382 38.01 5.75 5.71
C TYR A 382 38.07 6.87 4.68
N VAL A 383 39.17 7.62 4.68
CA VAL A 383 39.41 8.75 3.78
C VAL A 383 40.67 8.47 2.97
N GLN A 384 40.55 8.39 1.65
CA GLN A 384 41.74 8.22 0.81
C GLN A 384 42.63 9.47 0.79
N SER A 385 43.93 9.27 0.52
CA SER A 385 44.99 10.27 0.63
C SER A 385 44.74 11.60 -0.10
N ASN A 386 43.98 11.62 -1.20
CA ASN A 386 43.66 12.85 -1.95
C ASN A 386 42.19 13.29 -1.82
N ALA A 387 41.40 12.61 -1.00
CA ALA A 387 40.06 13.04 -0.63
C ALA A 387 40.13 14.16 0.42
N ASN A 388 39.04 14.91 0.54
CA ASN A 388 38.92 16.08 1.40
C ASN A 388 37.84 15.84 2.45
N VAL A 389 38.19 16.04 3.72
CA VAL A 389 37.21 16.05 4.81
C VAL A 389 37.32 17.33 5.61
N THR A 390 36.19 17.78 6.15
CA THR A 390 36.14 18.86 7.13
C THR A 390 35.50 18.33 8.40
N PRO A 391 36.19 18.37 9.55
CA PRO A 391 37.58 18.81 9.76
C PRO A 391 38.63 17.94 9.03
N SER A 392 39.76 18.53 8.63
CA SER A 392 40.76 17.85 7.77
C SER A 392 41.79 17.00 8.52
N ASP A 393 41.88 17.12 9.84
CA ASP A 393 42.78 16.32 10.66
C ASP A 393 42.00 15.35 11.56
N SER A 394 42.60 14.19 11.84
CA SER A 394 41.97 13.12 12.62
C SER A 394 41.62 13.55 14.04
N THR A 395 42.40 14.45 14.66
CA THR A 395 42.14 14.93 16.04
C THR A 395 40.88 15.78 16.09
N SER A 396 40.75 16.73 15.17
CA SER A 396 39.55 17.55 15.03
C SER A 396 38.35 16.70 14.66
N MET A 397 38.51 15.74 13.72
CA MET A 397 37.44 14.83 13.30
C MET A 397 36.86 14.03 14.47
N VAL A 398 37.70 13.42 15.32
CA VAL A 398 37.24 12.65 16.49
C VAL A 398 36.81 13.52 17.68
N SER A 399 37.20 14.80 17.72
CA SER A 399 36.72 15.76 18.74
C SER A 399 35.33 16.33 18.43
N GLN A 400 34.98 16.44 17.15
CA GLN A 400 33.71 16.99 16.67
C GLN A 400 32.68 15.91 16.34
N ASN A 401 33.08 14.64 16.30
CA ASN A 401 32.22 13.49 16.01
C ASN A 401 32.49 12.37 17.02
N THR A 402 31.58 11.41 17.10
CA THR A 402 31.71 10.26 18.02
C THR A 402 31.93 8.98 17.24
N PHE A 403 33.04 8.29 17.51
CA PHE A 403 33.35 6.98 16.93
C PHE A 403 33.47 5.94 18.05
N THR A 404 32.63 4.90 18.04
CA THR A 404 32.59 3.93 19.15
C THR A 404 32.34 2.50 18.67
N ASN A 405 33.03 1.53 19.27
CA ASN A 405 32.80 0.09 19.03
C ASN A 405 32.85 -0.32 17.54
N ASN A 406 33.75 0.26 16.75
CA ASN A 406 33.96 -0.17 15.35
C ASN A 406 34.95 -1.34 15.32
N GLY A 407 34.83 -2.24 14.33
CA GLY A 407 35.65 -3.45 14.23
C GLY A 407 37.15 -3.21 13.98
N ALA A 408 37.51 -2.08 13.35
CA ALA A 408 38.88 -1.59 13.21
C ALA A 408 39.12 -0.30 14.04
N LEU A 409 40.22 0.44 13.81
CA LEU A 409 40.41 1.74 14.46
C LEU A 409 39.28 2.71 14.02
N ASN A 410 39.10 3.79 14.80
CA ASN A 410 37.90 4.63 14.72
C ASN A 410 37.76 5.41 13.39
N ALA A 411 38.87 5.89 12.83
CA ALA A 411 38.99 6.52 11.52
C ALA A 411 40.43 6.31 10.99
N ALA A 412 40.58 6.05 9.69
CA ALA A 412 41.89 5.86 9.02
C ALA A 412 42.39 7.16 8.40
#